data_AF-A0A0M3KD39-F1
#
_entry.id   AF-A0A0M3KD39-F1
#
_cell.length_a   1.000
_cell.length_b   1.000
_cell.length_c   1.000
_cell.angle_alpha   90.00
_cell.angle_beta   90.00
_cell.angle_gamma   90.00
#
_symmetry.space_group_name_H-M   'P 1'
#
loop_
_entity.id
_entity.type
_entity.pdbx_description
1 polymer ?
#
loop_
_entity_poly.entity_id
_entity_poly.type
_entity_poly.pdbx_seq_one_letter_code
_entity_poly.pdbx_strand_id
1 'polypeptide(L)'
;GPPGPPGPAGDKGPPGPQGQPGRGGNQGNNGRPGPPGPPGPPGQPGPDGMPGEPGRNAMNSPSMPGDPGPPGQDGAPGEPGDMGPQGPPGQPGHPGQRGPPGPPGPPGEAG
;
A
#
# COMPACT_ATOMS: atom_id res chain seq x y z
N GLY A 1 -80.21 -23.44 -11.13
CA GLY A 1 -79.85 -22.99 -9.77
C GLY A 1 -79.00 -21.74 -9.87
N PRO A 2 -78.79 -20.98 -8.78
CA PRO A 2 -77.81 -19.90 -8.79
C PRO A 2 -76.40 -20.47 -9.02
N PRO A 3 -75.47 -19.69 -9.61
CA PRO A 3 -74.06 -20.07 -9.70
C PRO A 3 -73.47 -20.39 -8.32
N GLY A 4 -72.51 -21.32 -8.27
CA GLY A 4 -71.82 -21.69 -7.04
C GLY A 4 -71.01 -20.54 -6.44
N PRO A 5 -70.64 -20.63 -5.14
CA PRO A 5 -69.77 -19.65 -4.51
C PRO A 5 -68.40 -19.61 -5.23
N PRO A 6 -67.73 -18.44 -5.25
CA PRO A 6 -66.38 -18.34 -5.79
C PRO A 6 -65.43 -19.35 -5.14
N GLY A 7 -64.49 -19.88 -5.92
CA GLY A 7 -63.46 -20.77 -5.39
C GLY A 7 -62.55 -20.07 -4.37
N PRO A 8 -61.83 -20.84 -3.52
CA PRO A 8 -60.85 -20.26 -2.61
C PRO A 8 -59.76 -19.51 -3.38
N ALA A 9 -59.14 -18.53 -2.72
CA ALA A 9 -57.98 -17.84 -3.27
C ALA A 9 -56.83 -18.83 -3.46
N GLY A 10 -56.07 -18.67 -4.56
CA GLY A 10 -54.89 -19.48 -4.81
C GLY A 10 -53.77 -19.22 -3.80
N ASP A 11 -52.88 -20.20 -3.65
CA ASP A 11 -51.74 -20.11 -2.75
C ASP A 11 -50.79 -18.97 -3.13
N LYS A 12 -50.03 -18.50 -2.13
CA LYS A 12 -48.95 -17.54 -2.35
C LYS A 12 -47.87 -18.14 -3.24
N GLY A 13 -47.42 -17.37 -4.23
CA GLY A 13 -46.30 -17.78 -5.08
C GLY A 13 -45.00 -18.02 -4.29
N PRO A 14 -44.06 -18.79 -4.86
CA PRO A 14 -42.78 -19.08 -4.21
C PRO A 14 -41.96 -17.80 -3.95
N PRO A 15 -40.96 -17.86 -3.04
CA PRO A 15 -40.01 -16.78 -2.87
C PRO A 15 -39.30 -16.41 -4.18
N GLY A 16 -39.03 -15.12 -4.37
CA GLY A 16 -38.25 -14.65 -5.51
C GLY A 16 -36.81 -15.19 -5.53
N PRO A 17 -36.12 -15.09 -6.67
CA PRO A 17 -34.73 -15.55 -6.80
C PRO A 17 -33.80 -14.80 -5.85
N GLN A 18 -32.64 -15.41 -5.57
CA GLN A 18 -31.56 -14.75 -4.85
C GLN A 18 -31.01 -13.58 -5.67
N GLY A 19 -30.69 -12.47 -5.00
CA GLY A 19 -30.07 -11.33 -5.65
C GLY A 19 -28.65 -11.63 -6.17
N GLN A 20 -28.18 -10.82 -7.11
CA GLN A 20 -26.84 -10.99 -7.70
C GLN A 20 -25.74 -10.80 -6.65
N PRO A 21 -24.56 -11.42 -6.85
CA PRO A 21 -23.38 -11.14 -6.03
C PRO A 21 -23.02 -9.65 -6.02
N GLY A 22 -22.53 -9.14 -4.89
CA GLY A 22 -22.02 -7.77 -4.82
C GLY A 22 -20.81 -7.55 -5.73
N ARG A 23 -20.58 -6.30 -6.14
CA ARG A 23 -19.38 -5.93 -6.90
C ARG A 23 -18.12 -6.17 -6.05
N GLY A 24 -17.00 -6.50 -6.72
CA GLY A 24 -15.70 -6.61 -6.07
C GLY A 24 -15.27 -5.30 -5.41
N GLY A 25 -14.52 -5.40 -4.31
CA GLY A 25 -13.97 -4.24 -3.64
C GLY A 25 -12.90 -3.52 -4.49
N ASN A 26 -12.68 -2.25 -4.20
CA ASN A 26 -11.65 -1.46 -4.87
C ASN A 26 -10.24 -1.98 -4.52
N GLN A 27 -9.29 -1.76 -5.43
CA GLN A 27 -7.88 -2.08 -5.20
C GLN A 27 -7.32 -1.24 -4.05
N GLY A 28 -6.43 -1.81 -3.23
CA GLY A 28 -5.76 -1.09 -2.16
C GLY A 28 -4.90 0.07 -2.66
N ASN A 29 -4.68 1.07 -1.82
CA ASN A 29 -3.74 2.15 -2.10
C ASN A 29 -2.29 1.62 -2.06
N ASN A 30 -1.38 2.32 -2.73
CA ASN A 30 0.05 2.03 -2.64
C ASN A 30 0.59 2.30 -1.23
N GLY A 31 1.63 1.56 -0.84
CA GLY A 31 2.36 1.82 0.40
C GLY A 31 3.02 3.20 0.38
N ARG A 32 3.37 3.72 1.56
CA ARG A 32 4.18 4.96 1.64
C ARG A 32 5.63 4.66 1.20
N PRO A 33 6.36 5.66 0.66
CA PRO A 33 7.81 5.55 0.48
C PRO A 33 8.52 5.16 1.78
N GLY A 34 9.61 4.40 1.66
CA GLY A 34 10.48 4.09 2.79
C GLY A 34 11.16 5.34 3.36
N PRO A 35 11.72 5.27 4.59
CA PRO A 35 12.50 6.37 5.14
C PRO A 35 13.77 6.62 4.29
N PRO A 36 14.38 7.82 4.36
CA PRO A 36 15.70 8.08 3.80
C PRO A 36 16.74 7.11 4.35
N GLY A 37 17.71 6.73 3.51
CA GLY A 37 18.86 5.94 3.94
C GLY A 37 19.74 6.68 4.96
N PRO A 38 20.61 5.96 5.71
CA PRO A 38 21.52 6.58 6.67
C PRO A 38 22.52 7.52 5.97
N PRO A 39 23.14 8.48 6.70
CA PRO A 39 24.26 9.25 6.19
C PRO A 39 25.41 8.33 5.72
N GLY A 40 26.12 8.75 4.68
CA GLY A 40 27.31 8.03 4.21
C GLY A 40 28.46 8.08 5.24
N PRO A 41 29.48 7.21 5.11
CA PRO A 41 30.62 7.20 6.02
C PRO A 41 31.42 8.52 5.95
N PRO A 42 32.16 8.87 7.01
CA PRO A 42 33.11 9.99 6.96
C PRO A 42 34.12 9.81 5.82
N GLY A 43 34.50 10.91 5.18
CA GLY A 43 35.51 10.88 4.12
C GLY A 43 36.90 10.45 4.63
N GLN A 44 37.75 10.00 3.71
CA GLN A 44 39.10 9.56 4.06
C GLN A 44 39.94 10.70 4.67
N PRO A 45 40.89 10.40 5.57
CA PRO A 45 41.86 11.38 6.05
C PRO A 45 42.57 12.06 4.87
N GLY A 46 42.85 13.35 4.99
CA GLY A 46 43.65 14.06 3.99
C GLY A 46 45.07 13.48 3.86
N PRO A 47 45.75 13.71 2.72
CA PRO A 47 47.12 13.23 2.51
C PRO A 47 48.08 13.85 3.54
N ASP A 48 49.21 13.18 3.78
CA ASP A 48 50.29 13.70 4.61
C ASP A 48 50.74 15.08 4.09
N GLY A 49 51.05 15.99 5.03
CA GLY A 49 51.56 17.31 4.68
C GLY A 49 52.87 17.23 3.90
N MET A 50 53.09 18.18 2.98
CA MET A 50 54.35 18.24 2.22
C MET A 50 55.54 18.38 3.18
N PRO A 51 56.69 17.74 2.89
CA PRO A 51 57.91 17.95 3.65
C PRO A 51 58.24 19.44 3.74
N GLY A 52 58.60 19.93 4.93
CA GLY A 52 58.99 21.32 5.12
C GLY A 52 60.19 21.71 4.26
N GLU A 53 60.25 22.98 3.82
CA GLU A 53 61.39 23.47 3.03
C GLU A 53 62.71 23.23 3.77
N PRO A 54 63.78 22.84 3.05
CA PRO A 54 65.11 22.71 3.65
C PRO A 54 65.46 24.00 4.39
N GLY A 55 65.74 23.89 5.70
CA GLY A 55 66.12 25.05 6.49
C GLY A 55 67.33 25.73 5.86
N ARG A 56 67.19 27.03 5.52
CA ARG A 56 68.34 27.87 5.17
C ARG A 56 69.25 27.92 6.40
N ASN A 57 70.29 27.09 6.38
CA ASN A 57 71.43 27.09 7.27
C ASN A 57 71.20 26.44 8.65
N ALA A 58 71.23 25.11 8.73
CA ALA A 58 71.90 24.37 9.82
C ALA A 58 71.97 22.87 9.48
N MET A 59 73.20 22.35 9.43
CA MET A 59 73.62 21.03 8.95
C MET A 59 72.99 19.80 9.65
N ASN A 60 72.07 19.86 10.62
CA ASN A 60 71.77 18.69 11.48
C ASN A 60 70.37 18.56 12.10
N SER A 61 69.30 19.13 11.54
CA SER A 61 67.93 18.86 12.05
C SER A 61 67.04 18.25 10.96
N PRO A 62 66.48 17.04 11.14
CA PRO A 62 65.46 16.50 10.25
C PRO A 62 64.25 17.44 10.22
N SER A 63 63.75 17.78 9.03
CA SER A 63 62.49 18.51 8.89
C SER A 63 61.36 17.71 9.56
N MET A 64 60.53 18.36 10.38
CA MET A 64 59.33 17.73 10.92
C MET A 64 58.34 17.39 9.78
N PRO A 65 57.68 16.22 9.83
CA PRO A 65 56.54 15.94 8.96
C PRO A 65 55.46 17.03 9.08
N GLY A 66 54.77 17.33 7.99
CA GLY A 66 53.61 18.22 8.04
C GLY A 66 52.45 17.61 8.84
N ASP A 67 51.54 18.45 9.32
CA ASP A 67 50.35 18.01 10.06
C ASP A 67 49.45 17.11 9.17
N PRO A 68 48.75 16.11 9.75
CA PRO A 68 47.74 15.35 9.03
C PRO A 68 46.67 16.27 8.41
N GLY A 69 46.21 15.92 7.21
CA GLY A 69 45.10 16.64 6.59
C GLY A 69 43.80 16.56 7.42
N PRO A 70 42.84 17.49 7.23
CA PRO A 70 41.57 17.44 7.95
C PRO A 70 40.79 16.15 7.66
N PRO A 71 39.88 15.72 8.55
CA PRO A 71 38.94 14.65 8.26
C PRO A 71 38.14 14.95 6.99
N GLY A 72 37.85 13.91 6.20
CA GLY A 72 36.99 14.08 5.04
C GLY A 72 35.55 14.46 5.43
N GLN A 73 34.81 15.03 4.48
CA GLN A 73 33.41 15.42 4.70
C GLN A 73 32.52 14.20 4.91
N ASP A 74 31.44 14.36 5.67
CA ASP A 74 30.41 13.34 5.81
C ASP A 74 29.80 12.99 4.45
N GLY A 75 29.53 11.70 4.23
CA GLY A 75 28.84 11.27 3.02
C GLY A 75 27.42 11.81 2.94
N ALA A 76 26.91 11.98 1.72
CA ALA A 76 25.53 12.44 1.51
C ALA A 76 24.50 11.49 2.17
N PRO A 77 23.33 12.00 2.59
CA PRO A 77 22.23 11.15 3.03
C PRO A 77 21.86 10.12 1.95
N GLY A 78 21.53 8.89 2.37
CA GLY A 78 21.03 7.88 1.44
C GLY A 78 19.70 8.28 0.80
N GLU A 79 19.43 7.74 -0.39
CA GLU A 79 18.18 8.02 -1.10
C GLU A 79 16.94 7.54 -0.31
N PRO A 80 15.76 8.15 -0.51
CA PRO A 80 14.50 7.62 0.02
C PRO A 80 14.28 6.18 -0.42
N GLY A 81 13.79 5.33 0.50
CA GLY A 81 13.40 3.97 0.15
C GLY A 81 12.23 3.93 -0.83
N ASP A 82 12.13 2.84 -1.60
CA ASP A 82 11.08 2.62 -2.58
C ASP A 82 9.67 2.70 -1.98
N MET A 83 8.69 3.02 -2.83
CA MET A 83 7.27 2.95 -2.47
C MET A 83 6.89 1.51 -2.12
N GLY A 84 6.23 1.32 -0.97
CA GLY A 84 5.72 0.01 -0.59
C GLY A 84 4.74 -0.56 -1.63
N PRO A 85 4.59 -1.90 -1.70
CA PRO A 85 3.72 -2.54 -2.67
C PRO A 85 2.26 -2.10 -2.50
N GLN A 86 1.48 -2.25 -3.57
CA GLN A 86 0.05 -1.98 -3.51
C GLN A 86 -0.67 -2.95 -2.58
N GLY A 87 -1.63 -2.43 -1.82
CA GLY A 87 -2.49 -3.27 -0.97
C GLY A 87 -3.33 -4.28 -1.79
N PRO A 88 -3.78 -5.38 -1.15
CA PRO A 88 -4.60 -6.38 -1.83
C PRO A 88 -5.95 -5.79 -2.29
N PRO A 89 -6.61 -6.42 -3.29
CA PRO A 89 -7.99 -6.06 -3.65
C PRO A 89 -8.95 -6.20 -2.46
N GLY A 90 -9.96 -5.32 -2.40
CA GLY A 90 -11.02 -5.42 -1.40
C GLY A 90 -11.85 -6.71 -1.55
N GLN A 91 -12.49 -7.12 -0.46
CA GLN A 91 -13.33 -8.33 -0.46
C GLN A 91 -14.54 -8.18 -1.40
N PRO A 92 -15.04 -9.28 -2.00
CA PRO A 92 -16.29 -9.27 -2.73
C PRO A 92 -17.46 -8.81 -1.84
N GLY A 93 -18.40 -8.05 -2.42
CA GLY A 93 -19.62 -7.68 -1.71
C GLY A 93 -20.50 -8.88 -1.38
N HIS A 94 -21.32 -8.75 -0.34
CA HIS A 94 -22.25 -9.80 0.07
C HIS A 94 -23.27 -10.14 -1.04
N PRO A 95 -23.76 -11.39 -1.11
CA PRO A 95 -24.86 -11.74 -2.00
C PRO A 95 -26.10 -10.88 -1.73
N GLY A 96 -26.83 -10.54 -2.79
CA GLY A 96 -28.11 -9.85 -2.65
C GLY A 96 -29.14 -10.67 -1.87
N GLN A 97 -30.05 -9.97 -1.18
CA GLN A 97 -31.12 -10.61 -0.43
C GLN A 97 -32.08 -11.37 -1.36
N ARG A 98 -32.76 -12.39 -0.83
CA ARG A 98 -33.82 -13.10 -1.55
C ARG A 98 -34.97 -12.15 -1.83
N GLY A 99 -35.54 -12.22 -3.04
CA GLY A 99 -36.74 -11.46 -3.39
C GLY A 99 -37.94 -11.80 -2.50
N PRO A 100 -38.93 -10.90 -2.39
CA PRO A 100 -40.16 -11.17 -1.63
C PRO A 100 -40.93 -12.36 -2.25
N PRO A 101 -41.85 -12.99 -1.49
CA PRO A 101 -42.76 -13.97 -2.04
C PRO A 101 -43.58 -13.42 -3.20
N GLY A 102 -43.93 -14.29 -4.16
CA GLY A 102 -44.84 -13.94 -5.23
C GLY A 102 -46.24 -13.52 -4.73
N PRO A 103 -47.02 -12.83 -5.57
CA PRO A 103 -48.40 -12.49 -5.22
C PRO A 103 -49.26 -13.76 -5.04
N PRO A 104 -50.39 -13.67 -4.34
CA PRO A 104 -51.38 -14.73 -4.30
C PRO A 104 -51.87 -15.13 -5.70
N GLY A 105 -52.21 -16.40 -5.88
CA GLY A 105 -52.83 -16.88 -7.10
C GLY A 105 -54.23 -16.28 -7.33
N PRO A 106 -54.75 -16.31 -8.57
CA PRO A 106 -56.10 -15.85 -8.86
C PRO A 106 -57.15 -16.68 -8.10
N PRO A 107 -58.35 -16.12 -7.83
CA PRO A 107 -59.46 -16.88 -7.29
C PRO A 107 -59.85 -18.06 -8.19
N GLY A 108 -60.31 -19.16 -7.61
CA GLY A 108 -60.81 -20.31 -8.36
C GLY A 108 -62.08 -20.01 -9.15
N GLU A 109 -62.30 -20.74 -10.26
CA GLU A 109 -63.48 -20.60 -11.11
C GLU A 109 -64.77 -20.94 -10.35
N ALA A 110 -65.86 -20.24 -10.67
CA ALA A 110 -67.18 -20.48 -10.08
C ALA A 110 -67.79 -21.78 -10.65
N GLY A 111 -68.37 -22.60 -9.77
CA GLY A 111 -68.99 -23.89 -10.10
C GLY A 111 -70.44 -23.80 -10.56
#